data_AF-A0A7L3LIE5-F1
#
_entry.id   AF-A0A7L3LIE5-F1
#
_cell.length_a   1.000
_cell.length_b   1.000
_cell.length_c   1.000
_cell.angle_alpha   90.00
_cell.angle_beta   90.00
_cell.angle_gamma   90.00
#
_symmetry.space_group_name_H-M   'P 1'
#
loop_
_entity.id
_entity.type
_entity.pdbx_description
1 polymer ?
#
loop_
_entity_poly.entity_id
_entity_poly.type
_entity_poly.pdbx_seq_one_letter_code
_entity_poly.pdbx_strand_id
1 'polypeptide(L)'
;NRLRDEGRIRLLHLGLGADTLGVVFMEAFRETVLARVAGTPRAELVRRFLDSAVAVCPELSYEQGRMKELGFGDRDITQLVAAGLLTVRDAGSWWLAVPGAGRFLRALVRGRQALLSLVRRARHREVALGELQGRPRPPPGARLGLGYLLHDLLGAQLLR
;
A
#
# COMPACT_ATOMS: atom_id res chain seq x y z
N ASN A 1 20.96 5.75 10.91
CA ASN A 1 19.58 5.96 11.40
C ASN A 1 19.17 7.43 11.60
N ARG A 2 20.07 8.41 11.44
CA ARG A 2 19.79 9.85 11.63
C ARG A 2 18.43 10.35 11.10
N LEU A 3 18.07 10.06 9.84
CA LEU A 3 16.79 10.54 9.27
C LEU A 3 15.55 9.96 9.97
N ARG A 4 15.65 8.75 10.51
CA ARG A 4 14.58 8.10 11.28
C ARG A 4 14.51 8.70 12.69
N ASP A 5 15.67 8.92 13.31
CA ASP A 5 15.78 9.50 14.65
C ASP A 5 15.29 10.97 14.66
N GLU A 6 15.49 11.69 13.55
CA GLU A 6 14.93 13.03 13.29
C GLU A 6 13.44 13.00 12.88
N GLY A 7 12.80 11.83 12.78
CA GLY A 7 11.39 11.69 12.38
C GLY A 7 11.09 12.06 10.91
N ARG A 8 12.11 12.25 10.08
CA ARG A 8 11.97 12.66 8.67
C ARG A 8 11.53 11.53 7.75
N ILE A 9 11.85 10.30 8.11
CA ILE A 9 11.40 9.10 7.42
C ILE A 9 10.65 8.15 8.35
N ARG A 10 9.74 7.37 7.79
CA ARG A 10 9.03 6.31 8.50
C ARG A 10 8.97 5.03 7.67
N LEU A 11 8.99 3.90 8.37
CA LEU A 11 8.69 2.60 7.80
C LEU A 11 7.18 2.40 7.78
N LEU A 12 6.62 2.00 6.64
CA LEU A 12 5.21 1.67 6.47
C LEU A 12 5.06 0.27 5.93
N HIS A 13 4.03 -0.45 6.39
CA HIS A 13 3.76 -1.79 5.88
C HIS A 13 3.12 -1.68 4.48
N LEU A 14 3.74 -2.35 3.49
CA LEU A 14 3.30 -2.29 2.10
C LEU A 14 2.28 -3.37 1.73
N GLY A 15 1.88 -4.26 2.64
CA GLY A 15 0.82 -5.23 2.37
C GLY A 15 1.16 -6.30 1.32
N LEU A 16 2.46 -6.53 1.05
CA LEU A 16 2.98 -7.56 0.12
C LEU A 16 3.55 -8.80 0.84
N GLY A 17 3.34 -8.90 2.15
CA GLY A 17 3.93 -9.90 3.03
C GLY A 17 4.29 -9.25 4.36
N ALA A 18 4.44 -10.06 5.42
CA ALA A 18 4.67 -9.56 6.78
C ALA A 18 5.93 -8.67 6.91
N ASP A 19 6.93 -8.90 6.06
CA ASP A 19 8.23 -8.23 6.14
C ASP A 19 8.44 -7.16 5.04
N THR A 20 7.41 -6.86 4.24
CA THR A 20 7.55 -5.85 3.18
C THR A 20 7.25 -4.46 3.71
N LEU A 21 8.32 -3.74 4.05
CA LEU A 21 8.26 -2.36 4.51
C LEU A 21 8.69 -1.38 3.41
N GLY A 22 8.03 -0.24 3.36
CA GLY A 22 8.41 0.90 2.53
C GLY A 22 8.96 2.01 3.40
N VAL A 23 9.95 2.73 2.90
CA VAL A 23 10.45 3.95 3.53
C VAL A 23 9.75 5.13 2.87
N VAL A 24 9.14 6.00 3.67
CA VAL A 24 8.53 7.24 3.18
C VAL A 24 9.11 8.44 3.89
N PHE A 25 9.23 9.56 3.17
CA PHE A 25 9.46 10.86 3.79
C PHE A 25 8.17 11.37 4.41
N MET A 26 8.25 11.80 5.68
CA MET A 26 7.06 12.20 6.44
C MET A 26 6.43 13.49 5.91
N GLU A 27 7.23 14.40 5.35
CA GLU A 27 6.76 15.61 4.67
C GLU A 27 5.90 15.26 3.46
N ALA A 28 6.45 14.51 2.50
CA ALA A 28 5.72 14.07 1.31
C ALA A 28 4.50 13.19 1.66
N PHE A 29 4.61 12.33 2.69
CA PHE A 29 3.50 11.54 3.19
C PHE A 29 2.36 12.45 3.68
N ARG A 30 2.67 13.41 4.56
CA ARG A 30 1.70 14.35 5.11
C ARG A 30 1.00 15.16 4.00
N GLU A 31 1.76 15.74 3.08
CA GLU A 31 1.22 16.52 1.96
C GLU A 31 0.28 15.69 1.09
N THR A 32 0.73 14.49 0.69
CA THR A 32 -0.06 13.57 -0.14
C THR A 32 -1.35 13.16 0.55
N VAL A 33 -1.28 12.83 1.85
CA VAL A 33 -2.46 12.43 2.64
C VAL A 33 -3.45 13.57 2.75
N LEU A 34 -3.00 14.78 3.11
CA LEU A 34 -3.87 15.95 3.29
C LEU A 34 -4.52 16.36 1.96
N ALA A 35 -3.75 16.41 0.87
CA ALA A 35 -4.27 16.68 -0.46
C ALA A 35 -5.35 15.67 -0.88
N ARG A 36 -5.17 14.39 -0.50
CA ARG A 36 -6.12 13.31 -0.86
C ARG A 36 -7.48 13.42 -0.17
N VAL A 37 -7.52 14.02 1.01
CA VAL A 37 -8.74 14.17 1.84
C VAL A 37 -9.30 15.59 1.88
N ALA A 38 -8.64 16.54 1.20
CA ALA A 38 -9.09 17.92 1.10
C ALA A 38 -10.54 17.99 0.58
N GLY A 39 -11.35 18.83 1.22
CA GLY A 39 -12.78 18.99 0.90
C GLY A 39 -13.68 17.81 1.30
N THR A 40 -13.14 16.75 1.91
CA THR A 40 -13.95 15.63 2.42
C THR A 40 -14.28 15.80 3.90
N PRO A 41 -15.38 15.19 4.40
CA PRO A 41 -15.72 15.21 5.83
C PRO A 41 -14.66 14.59 6.75
N ARG A 42 -13.64 13.91 6.20
CA ARG A 42 -12.57 13.25 6.96
C ARG A 42 -11.34 14.14 7.17
N ALA A 43 -11.27 15.32 6.53
CA ALA A 43 -10.07 16.15 6.52
C ALA A 43 -9.58 16.50 7.94
N GLU A 44 -10.47 16.95 8.81
CA GLU A 44 -10.13 17.32 10.19
C GLU A 44 -9.65 16.13 11.02
N LEU A 45 -10.34 14.98 10.90
CA LEU A 45 -9.94 13.76 11.60
C LEU A 45 -8.53 13.31 11.16
N VAL A 46 -8.27 13.34 9.86
CA VAL A 46 -6.98 12.93 9.30
C VAL A 46 -5.88 13.90 9.73
N ARG A 47 -6.12 15.20 9.70
CA ARG A 47 -5.18 16.21 10.19
C ARG A 47 -4.84 15.97 11.66
N ARG A 48 -5.86 15.78 12.50
CA ARG A 48 -5.69 15.45 13.92
C ARG A 48 -4.86 14.18 14.11
N PHE A 49 -5.16 13.12 13.37
CA PHE A 49 -4.40 11.86 13.42
C PHE A 49 -2.93 12.04 13.05
N LEU A 50 -2.64 12.81 12.01
CA LEU A 50 -1.26 13.11 11.62
C LEU A 50 -0.52 13.91 12.69
N ASP A 51 -1.20 14.88 13.31
CA ASP A 51 -0.62 15.80 14.31
C ASP A 51 -0.42 15.16 15.68
N SER A 52 -1.30 14.25 16.12
CA SER A 52 -1.26 13.69 17.47
C SER A 52 -0.78 12.24 17.55
N ALA A 53 -1.12 11.39 16.58
CA ALA A 53 -0.71 9.99 16.59
C ALA A 53 0.55 9.77 15.74
N VAL A 54 0.59 10.30 14.52
CA VAL A 54 1.74 10.06 13.62
C VAL A 54 2.94 10.93 13.99
N ALA A 55 2.76 12.15 14.48
CA ALA A 55 3.91 12.94 14.92
C ALA A 55 4.54 12.41 16.22
N VAL A 56 3.73 11.88 17.14
CA VAL A 56 4.17 11.52 18.51
C VAL A 56 4.62 10.06 18.62
N CYS A 57 3.99 9.15 17.86
CA CYS A 57 4.23 7.71 17.97
C CYS A 57 4.92 7.19 16.69
N PRO A 58 6.27 7.06 16.67
CA PRO A 58 7.08 6.60 15.53
C PRO A 58 6.87 5.13 15.17
N GLU A 59 6.07 4.40 15.93
CA GLU A 59 5.81 2.98 15.76
C GLU A 59 5.14 2.68 14.41
N LEU A 60 5.37 1.45 13.93
CA LEU A 60 4.79 0.93 12.70
C LEU A 60 3.28 0.63 12.87
N SER A 61 2.89 0.28 14.09
CA SER A 61 1.51 -0.09 14.48
C SER A 61 0.98 0.77 15.61
N TYR A 62 -0.35 0.86 15.64
CA TYR A 62 -1.11 1.46 16.71
C TYR A 62 -1.99 0.40 17.39
N GLU A 63 -1.86 0.28 18.72
CA GLU A 63 -2.72 -0.57 19.55
C GLU A 63 -3.97 0.21 19.99
N GLN A 64 -5.08 -0.50 20.22
CA GLN A 64 -6.36 0.12 20.61
C GLN A 64 -6.25 0.96 21.88
N GLY A 65 -5.53 0.47 22.90
CA GLY A 65 -5.31 1.23 24.14
C GLY A 65 -4.65 2.58 23.85
N ARG A 66 -3.56 2.57 23.07
CA ARG A 66 -2.84 3.78 22.70
C ARG A 66 -3.67 4.74 21.84
N MET A 67 -4.46 4.21 20.91
CA MET A 67 -5.37 5.04 20.11
C MET A 67 -6.41 5.75 20.98
N LYS A 68 -6.96 5.06 21.99
CA LYS A 68 -7.90 5.65 22.95
C LYS A 68 -7.25 6.73 23.82
N GLU A 69 -6.03 6.49 24.31
CA GLU A 69 -5.25 7.51 25.05
C GLU A 69 -5.03 8.78 24.23
N LEU A 70 -4.80 8.63 22.93
CA LEU A 70 -4.63 9.73 21.97
C LEU A 70 -5.96 10.36 21.52
N GLY A 71 -7.09 9.91 22.07
CA GLY A 71 -8.42 10.44 21.80
C GLY A 71 -9.11 9.93 20.53
N PHE A 72 -8.66 8.79 19.98
CA PHE A 72 -9.28 8.16 18.81
C PHE A 72 -10.18 6.99 19.23
N GLY A 73 -11.48 7.17 19.08
CA GLY A 73 -12.47 6.10 19.33
C GLY A 73 -12.68 5.18 18.12
N ASP A 74 -13.50 4.14 18.29
CA ASP A 74 -13.74 3.13 17.26
C ASP A 74 -14.32 3.72 15.95
N ARG A 75 -15.14 4.78 16.06
CA ARG A 75 -15.67 5.51 14.89
C ARG A 75 -14.54 6.20 14.11
N ASP A 76 -13.59 6.82 14.82
CA ASP A 76 -12.45 7.49 14.20
C ASP A 76 -11.54 6.47 13.50
N ILE A 77 -11.23 5.37 14.18
CA ILE A 77 -10.45 4.26 13.62
C ILE A 77 -11.11 3.74 12.35
N THR A 78 -12.43 3.52 12.35
CA THR A 78 -13.18 3.10 11.16
C THR A 78 -13.02 4.09 10.00
N GLN A 79 -13.08 5.39 10.28
CA GLN A 79 -12.89 6.41 9.24
C GLN A 79 -11.44 6.50 8.75
N LEU A 80 -10.45 6.28 9.61
CA LEU A 80 -9.03 6.23 9.23
C LEU A 80 -8.71 5.00 8.36
N VAL A 81 -9.32 3.85 8.66
CA VAL A 81 -9.27 2.66 7.79
C VAL A 81 -9.93 2.96 6.44
N ALA A 82 -11.11 3.58 6.44
CA ALA A 82 -11.81 3.96 5.21
C ALA A 82 -11.03 4.99 4.36
N ALA A 83 -10.28 5.89 5.01
CA ALA A 83 -9.37 6.83 4.36
C ALA A 83 -8.08 6.15 3.83
N GLY A 84 -7.83 4.90 4.21
CA GLY A 84 -6.65 4.14 3.81
C GLY A 84 -5.37 4.50 4.58
N LEU A 85 -5.52 5.14 5.75
CA LEU A 85 -4.39 5.49 6.63
C LEU A 85 -4.08 4.39 7.64
N LEU A 86 -5.06 3.54 7.95
CA LEU A 86 -4.87 2.37 8.78
C LEU A 86 -5.26 1.11 8.00
N THR A 87 -4.53 0.02 8.23
CA THR A 87 -4.93 -1.32 7.83
C THR A 87 -4.89 -2.23 9.05
N VAL A 88 -5.86 -3.13 9.16
CA VAL A 88 -5.92 -4.09 10.29
C VAL A 88 -4.67 -4.97 10.25
N ARG A 89 -4.01 -5.08 11.40
CA ARG A 89 -2.97 -6.09 11.65
C ARG A 89 -3.60 -7.29 12.34
N ASP A 90 -4.09 -7.08 13.56
CA ASP A 90 -4.80 -8.06 14.38
C ASP A 90 -6.03 -7.42 15.06
N ALA A 91 -6.74 -8.20 15.88
CA ALA A 91 -7.80 -7.67 16.73
C ALA A 91 -7.25 -6.55 17.64
N GLY A 92 -7.78 -5.34 17.48
CA GLY A 92 -7.36 -4.18 18.27
C GLY A 92 -6.01 -3.57 17.87
N SER A 93 -5.44 -3.93 16.72
CA SER A 93 -4.18 -3.34 16.24
C SER A 93 -4.18 -3.03 14.74
N TRP A 94 -3.53 -1.93 14.37
CA TRP A 94 -3.52 -1.44 13.00
C TRP A 94 -2.13 -0.98 12.57
N TRP A 95 -1.74 -1.31 11.35
CA TRP A 95 -0.56 -0.70 10.71
C TRP A 95 -0.90 0.68 10.16
N LEU A 96 0.08 1.59 10.23
CA LEU A 96 0.05 2.80 9.40
C LEU A 96 0.18 2.40 7.92
N ALA A 97 -0.69 2.94 7.09
CA ALA A 97 -0.80 2.62 5.67
C ALA A 97 -0.66 3.87 4.80
N VAL A 98 -0.26 3.64 3.55
CA VAL A 98 -0.29 4.66 2.49
C VAL A 98 -1.67 4.64 1.84
N PRO A 99 -2.41 5.77 1.81
CA PRO A 99 -3.70 5.83 1.14
C PRO A 99 -3.61 5.39 -0.32
N GLY A 100 -4.50 4.47 -0.72
CA GLY A 100 -4.54 3.93 -2.08
C GLY A 100 -3.58 2.76 -2.34
N ALA A 101 -2.60 2.49 -1.47
CA ALA A 101 -1.68 1.35 -1.64
C ALA A 101 -2.45 0.03 -1.77
N GLY A 102 -3.48 -0.21 -0.94
CA GLY A 102 -4.32 -1.41 -1.05
C GLY A 102 -4.97 -1.60 -2.44
N ARG A 103 -5.32 -0.53 -3.14
CA ARG A 103 -5.87 -0.63 -4.51
C ARG A 103 -4.80 -1.02 -5.51
N PHE A 104 -3.62 -0.40 -5.40
CA PHE A 104 -2.46 -0.73 -6.21
C PHE A 104 -2.04 -2.20 -6.01
N LEU A 105 -1.89 -2.64 -4.76
CA LEU A 105 -1.52 -4.01 -4.41
C LEU A 105 -2.49 -5.04 -4.96
N ARG A 106 -3.80 -4.80 -4.84
CA ARG A 106 -4.80 -5.68 -5.43
C ARG A 106 -4.68 -5.75 -6.95
N ALA A 107 -4.41 -4.63 -7.61
CA ALA A 107 -4.18 -4.60 -9.05
C ALA A 107 -2.89 -5.35 -9.43
N LEU A 108 -1.83 -5.21 -8.65
CA LEU A 108 -0.55 -5.92 -8.83
C LEU A 108 -0.73 -7.43 -8.70
N VAL A 109 -1.30 -7.90 -7.59
CA VAL A 109 -1.53 -9.33 -7.34
C VAL A 109 -2.42 -9.95 -8.41
N ARG A 110 -3.52 -9.29 -8.78
CA ARG A 110 -4.40 -9.78 -9.87
C ARG A 110 -3.70 -9.80 -11.22
N GLY A 111 -2.90 -8.77 -11.52
CA GLY A 111 -2.11 -8.69 -12.75
C GLY A 111 -1.07 -9.81 -12.85
N ARG A 112 -0.31 -10.06 -11.76
CA ARG A 112 0.64 -11.17 -11.65
C ARG A 112 -0.05 -12.51 -11.91
N GLN A 113 -1.16 -12.77 -11.23
CA GLN A 113 -1.92 -14.02 -11.39
C GLN A 113 -2.41 -14.21 -12.83
N ALA A 114 -2.91 -13.16 -13.47
CA ALA A 114 -3.41 -13.23 -14.84
C ALA A 114 -2.28 -13.55 -15.84
N LEU A 115 -1.13 -12.88 -15.71
CA LEU A 115 0.01 -13.09 -16.61
C LEU A 115 0.68 -14.46 -16.38
N LEU A 116 0.85 -14.88 -15.12
CA LEU A 116 1.35 -16.22 -14.80
C LEU A 116 0.42 -17.32 -15.33
N SER A 117 -0.90 -17.13 -15.19
CA SER A 117 -1.88 -18.09 -15.71
C SER A 117 -1.84 -18.19 -17.22
N LEU A 118 -1.55 -17.08 -17.91
CA LEU A 118 -1.38 -17.07 -19.35
C LEU A 118 -0.16 -17.88 -19.78
N VAL A 119 0.99 -17.63 -19.17
CA VAL A 119 2.23 -18.36 -19.46
C VAL A 119 2.07 -19.86 -19.16
N ARG A 120 1.46 -20.21 -18.02
CA ARG A 120 1.22 -21.61 -17.64
C ARG A 120 0.32 -22.38 -18.59
N ARG A 121 -0.56 -21.69 -19.33
CA ARG A 121 -1.47 -22.30 -20.32
C ARG A 121 -0.85 -22.39 -21.71
N ALA A 122 0.27 -21.70 -21.94
CA ALA A 122 0.96 -21.76 -23.23
C ALA A 122 1.58 -23.13 -23.47
N ARG A 123 1.72 -23.49 -24.75
CA ARG A 123 2.43 -24.70 -25.15
C ARG A 123 3.87 -24.60 -24.64
N HIS A 124 4.35 -25.62 -23.94
CA HIS A 124 5.65 -25.63 -23.25
C HIS A 124 5.77 -24.71 -22.02
N ARG A 125 4.68 -24.06 -21.57
CA ARG A 125 4.69 -23.09 -20.46
C ARG A 125 5.62 -21.90 -20.70
N GLU A 126 5.82 -21.56 -21.98
CA GLU A 126 6.68 -20.48 -22.44
C GLU A 126 5.90 -19.64 -23.45
N VAL A 127 6.17 -18.33 -23.47
CA VAL A 127 5.58 -17.40 -24.44
C VAL A 127 6.67 -16.46 -24.90
N ALA A 128 6.78 -16.24 -26.21
CA ALA A 128 7.73 -15.29 -26.75
C ALA A 128 7.43 -13.88 -26.24
N LEU A 129 8.48 -13.16 -25.82
CA LEU A 129 8.32 -11.80 -25.27
C LEU A 129 7.65 -10.84 -26.25
N GLY A 130 8.00 -10.92 -27.54
CA GLY A 130 7.38 -10.11 -28.59
C GLY A 130 5.89 -10.42 -28.80
N GLU A 131 5.46 -11.68 -28.60
CA GLU A 131 4.05 -12.05 -28.64
C GLU A 131 3.29 -11.47 -27.45
N LEU A 132 3.87 -11.52 -26.25
CA LEU A 132 3.28 -10.89 -25.07
C LEU A 132 3.15 -9.38 -25.28
N GLN A 133 4.24 -8.70 -25.62
CA GLN A 133 4.29 -7.24 -25.79
C GLN A 133 3.41 -6.73 -26.93
N GLY A 134 3.29 -7.51 -28.02
CA GLY A 134 2.47 -7.18 -29.18
C GLY A 134 0.96 -7.40 -28.99
N ARG A 135 0.51 -7.91 -27.84
CA ARG A 135 -0.92 -8.14 -27.61
C ARG A 135 -1.70 -6.83 -27.57
N PRO A 136 -2.78 -6.70 -28.36
CA PRO A 136 -3.57 -5.47 -28.42
C PRO A 136 -4.33 -5.18 -27.12
N ARG A 137 -4.57 -6.20 -26.29
CA ARG A 137 -5.24 -6.06 -24.99
C ARG A 137 -4.51 -6.85 -23.90
N PRO A 138 -4.28 -6.23 -22.73
CA PRO A 138 -3.72 -6.95 -21.61
C PRO A 138 -4.72 -7.99 -21.05
N PRO A 139 -4.24 -9.05 -20.40
CA PRO A 139 -5.11 -10.03 -19.75
C PRO A 139 -6.10 -9.37 -18.78
N PRO A 140 -7.32 -9.93 -18.58
CA PRO A 140 -8.24 -9.46 -17.56
C PRO A 140 -7.55 -9.41 -16.19
N GLY A 141 -7.57 -8.24 -15.54
CA GLY A 141 -6.90 -8.02 -14.25
C GLY A 141 -5.53 -7.35 -14.34
N ALA A 142 -4.89 -7.28 -15.52
CA ALA A 142 -3.61 -6.60 -15.74
C ALA A 142 -3.76 -5.07 -15.88
N ARG A 143 -4.36 -4.43 -14.87
CA ARG A 143 -4.68 -2.99 -14.87
C ARG A 143 -3.45 -2.07 -14.78
N LEU A 144 -2.29 -2.60 -14.39
CA LEU A 144 -1.04 -1.85 -14.30
C LEU A 144 -0.27 -1.80 -15.63
N GLY A 145 -0.83 -2.39 -16.69
CA GLY A 145 -0.17 -2.50 -17.99
C GLY A 145 0.75 -3.73 -18.05
N LEU A 146 0.85 -4.31 -19.24
CA LEU A 146 1.58 -5.55 -19.43
C LEU A 146 3.08 -5.37 -19.21
N GLY A 147 3.65 -4.27 -19.72
CA GLY A 147 5.07 -3.96 -19.54
C GLY A 147 5.47 -3.90 -18.06
N TYR A 148 4.74 -3.14 -17.24
CA TYR A 148 4.99 -3.06 -15.80
C TYR A 148 4.97 -4.43 -15.14
N LEU A 149 3.92 -5.22 -15.37
CA LEU A 149 3.73 -6.53 -14.73
C LEU A 149 4.80 -7.54 -15.16
N LEU A 150 5.31 -7.42 -16.38
CA LEU A 150 6.34 -8.30 -16.89
C LEU A 150 7.69 -8.02 -16.22
N HIS A 151 8.08 -6.73 -16.12
CA HIS A 151 9.26 -6.33 -15.35
C HIS A 151 9.15 -6.71 -13.87
N ASP A 152 7.97 -6.53 -13.29
CA ASP A 152 7.71 -6.90 -11.90
C ASP A 152 7.81 -8.42 -11.66
N LEU A 153 7.26 -9.26 -12.55
CA LEU A 153 7.38 -10.72 -12.45
C LEU A 153 8.82 -11.22 -12.67
N LEU A 154 9.55 -10.61 -13.60
CA LEU A 154 10.97 -10.92 -13.84
C LEU A 154 11.82 -10.51 -12.63
N GLY A 155 11.60 -9.30 -12.10
CA GLY A 155 12.28 -8.83 -10.89
C GLY A 155 11.96 -9.67 -9.65
N ALA A 156 10.74 -10.20 -9.56
CA ALA A 156 10.35 -11.15 -8.53
C ALA A 156 10.80 -12.60 -8.79
N GLN A 157 11.51 -12.86 -9.90
CA GLN A 157 11.98 -14.18 -10.33
C GLN A 157 10.85 -15.22 -10.47
N LEU A 158 9.65 -14.77 -10.79
CA LEU A 158 8.46 -15.60 -11.00
C LEU A 158 8.27 -16.02 -12.45
N LEU A 159 8.99 -15.37 -13.37
CA LEU A 159 9.15 -15.73 -14.77
C LEU A 159 10.65 -15.75 -15.11
N ARG A 160 11.02 -16.51 -16.14
CA ARG A 160 12.38 -16.64 -16.68
C ARG A 160 12.35 -16.43 -18.18
#